data_AF-A0A7J3WZP4-F1
#
_entry.id   AF-A0A7J3WZP4-F1
#
_cell.length_a   1.000
_cell.length_b   1.000
_cell.length_c   1.000
_cell.angle_alpha   90.00
_cell.angle_beta   90.00
_cell.angle_gamma   90.00
#
_symmetry.space_group_name_H-M   'P 1'
#
loop_
_entity.id
_entity.type
_entity.pdbx_description
1 polymer ?
#
loop_
_entity_poly.entity_id
_entity_poly.type
_entity_poly.pdbx_seq_one_letter_code
_entity_poly.pdbx_strand_id
1 'polypeptide(L)'
;MPREFTYRGYTLEQLQQMSMDQVIKLLPSRARRSLERGLTHAQLKLLEKIKEYKTFIKSGEKPKKPLKTHARDMVIIPEMVGLTIHVYNGKEYVPVEIRPEMIGHRLGEFAPTNKQVKHGRAGVGATRIKGGVKPSLGRFDVTRSSYLLLASVYLSSSPTPA
;
A
#
# COMPACT_ATOMS: atom_id res chain seq x y z
N MET A 1 -14.79 31.34 -1.07
CA MET A 1 -14.40 31.35 0.35
C MET A 1 -14.06 29.92 0.76
N PRO A 2 -12.98 29.68 1.51
CA PRO A 2 -12.70 28.36 2.07
C PRO A 2 -13.86 27.97 2.99
N ARG A 3 -14.39 26.75 2.83
CA ARG A 3 -15.43 26.22 3.70
C ARG A 3 -14.79 25.81 5.02
N GLU A 4 -15.27 26.37 6.12
CA GLU A 4 -14.82 25.99 7.46
C GLU A 4 -15.22 24.53 7.73
N PHE A 5 -14.26 23.73 8.18
CA PHE A 5 -14.52 22.33 8.50
C PHE A 5 -15.34 22.23 9.80
N THR A 6 -16.48 21.58 9.71
CA THR A 6 -17.31 21.24 10.86
C THR A 6 -17.60 19.76 10.88
N TYR A 7 -17.54 19.13 12.05
CA TYR A 7 -17.92 17.75 12.27
C TYR A 7 -19.11 17.71 13.21
N ARG A 8 -20.27 17.26 12.71
CA ARG A 8 -21.54 17.21 13.45
C ARG A 8 -21.92 18.53 14.16
N GLY A 9 -21.59 19.66 13.52
CA GLY A 9 -21.88 21.00 14.03
C GLY A 9 -20.80 21.62 14.91
N TYR A 10 -19.69 20.92 15.18
CA TYR A 10 -18.56 21.44 15.96
C TYR A 10 -17.39 21.81 15.07
N THR A 11 -16.69 22.90 15.42
CA THR A 11 -15.42 23.26 14.78
C THR A 11 -14.27 22.37 15.26
N LEU A 12 -13.18 22.33 14.51
CA LEU A 12 -12.00 21.54 14.89
C LEU A 12 -11.42 21.96 16.25
N GLU A 13 -11.36 23.26 16.51
CA GLU A 13 -10.83 23.81 17.77
C GLU A 13 -11.69 23.41 18.96
N GLN A 14 -13.02 23.48 18.81
CA GLN A 14 -13.96 23.02 19.83
C GLN A 14 -13.76 21.54 20.13
N LEU A 15 -13.64 20.69 19.09
CA LEU A 15 -13.42 19.24 19.27
C LEU A 15 -12.11 18.91 19.98
N GLN A 16 -11.08 19.75 19.86
CA GLN A 16 -9.80 19.57 20.56
C GLN A 16 -9.86 20.02 22.02
N GLN A 17 -10.74 20.96 22.35
CA GLN A 17 -10.94 21.46 23.72
C GLN A 17 -11.92 20.60 24.53
N MET A 18 -12.85 19.91 23.86
CA MET A 18 -13.83 19.03 24.49
C MET A 18 -13.18 17.80 25.15
N SER A 19 -13.83 17.28 26.18
CA SER A 19 -13.38 16.04 26.82
C SER A 19 -13.61 14.82 25.91
N MET A 20 -12.77 13.80 26.07
CA MET A 20 -12.86 12.57 25.27
C MET A 20 -14.25 11.92 25.36
N ASP A 21 -14.89 11.94 26.53
CA ASP A 21 -16.22 11.35 26.75
C ASP A 21 -17.30 12.04 25.93
N GLN A 22 -17.21 13.36 25.75
CA GLN A 22 -18.12 14.10 24.90
C GLN A 22 -17.88 13.77 23.42
N VAL A 23 -16.62 13.69 23.00
CA VAL A 23 -16.25 13.29 21.63
C VAL A 23 -16.77 11.88 21.32
N ILE A 24 -16.64 10.93 22.25
CA ILE A 24 -17.11 9.55 22.12
C ILE A 24 -18.61 9.49 21.79
N LYS A 25 -19.43 10.36 22.41
CA LYS A 25 -20.89 10.43 22.14
C LYS A 25 -21.20 10.91 20.72
N LEU A 26 -20.33 11.74 20.14
CA LEU A 26 -20.45 12.25 18.78
C LEU A 26 -19.94 11.27 17.71
N LEU A 27 -19.27 10.19 18.08
CA LEU A 27 -18.73 9.23 17.12
C LEU A 27 -19.78 8.22 16.61
N PRO A 28 -19.56 7.60 15.44
CA PRO A 28 -20.39 6.49 14.96
C PRO A 28 -20.40 5.31 15.95
N SER A 29 -21.49 4.54 15.96
CA SER A 29 -21.75 3.43 16.93
C SER A 29 -20.55 2.48 17.11
N ARG A 30 -19.90 2.07 16.01
CA ARG A 30 -18.75 1.16 16.06
C ARG A 30 -17.51 1.78 16.73
N ALA A 31 -17.25 3.07 16.47
CA ALA A 31 -16.14 3.80 17.07
C ALA A 31 -16.39 4.03 18.57
N ARG A 32 -17.61 4.46 18.92
CA ARG A 32 -18.07 4.62 20.30
C ARG A 32 -17.89 3.33 21.12
N ARG A 33 -18.42 2.20 20.64
CA ARG A 33 -18.27 0.88 21.29
C ARG A 33 -16.80 0.49 21.50
N SER A 34 -15.92 0.83 20.55
CA SER A 34 -14.50 0.49 20.65
C SER A 34 -13.81 1.27 21.76
N LEU A 35 -14.14 2.55 21.91
CA LEU A 35 -13.56 3.42 22.93
C LEU A 35 -14.14 3.15 24.32
N GLU A 36 -15.46 2.87 24.42
CA GLU A 36 -16.12 2.50 25.68
C GLU A 36 -15.61 1.18 26.26
N ARG A 37 -15.24 0.21 25.40
CA ARG A 37 -14.65 -1.06 25.83
C ARG A 37 -13.20 -0.93 26.32
N GLY A 38 -12.54 0.18 25.99
CA GLY A 38 -11.14 0.41 26.31
C GLY A 38 -10.19 0.14 25.15
N LEU A 39 -8.99 0.70 25.29
CA LEU A 39 -7.94 0.67 24.28
C LEU A 39 -7.02 -0.54 24.49
N THR A 40 -6.51 -1.08 23.39
CA THR A 40 -5.49 -2.13 23.44
C THR A 40 -4.12 -1.55 23.81
N HIS A 41 -3.22 -2.39 24.32
CA HIS A 41 -1.86 -1.96 24.69
C HIS A 41 -1.09 -1.32 23.51
N ALA A 42 -1.32 -1.82 22.28
CA ALA A 42 -0.72 -1.24 21.08
C ALA A 42 -1.24 0.18 20.78
N GLN A 43 -2.54 0.43 21.04
CA GLN A 43 -3.16 1.74 20.87
C GLN A 43 -2.69 2.73 21.95
N LEU A 44 -2.51 2.27 23.19
CA LEU A 44 -1.95 3.11 24.27
C LEU A 44 -0.53 3.59 23.94
N LYS A 45 0.34 2.66 23.50
CA LYS A 45 1.69 3.00 23.02
C LYS A 45 1.69 3.98 21.85
N LEU A 46 0.69 3.92 20.99
CA LEU A 46 0.53 4.86 19.88
C LEU A 46 0.18 6.26 20.42
N LEU A 47 -0.77 6.36 21.35
CA LEU A 47 -1.15 7.62 21.98
C LEU A 47 0.00 8.29 22.73
N GLU A 48 0.80 7.52 23.47
CA GLU A 48 2.02 8.02 24.13
C GLU A 48 2.98 8.66 23.12
N LYS A 49 3.28 7.95 22.03
CA LYS A 49 4.13 8.47 20.94
C LYS A 49 3.54 9.73 20.30
N ILE A 50 2.23 9.81 20.13
CA ILE A 50 1.57 11.00 19.56
C ILE A 50 1.70 12.20 20.51
N LYS A 51 1.55 11.99 21.82
CA LYS A 51 1.72 13.06 22.81
C LYS A 51 3.15 13.61 22.78
N GLU A 52 4.15 12.73 22.78
CA GLU A 52 5.56 13.10 22.62
C GLU A 52 5.77 13.88 21.32
N TYR A 53 5.26 13.37 20.20
CA TYR A 53 5.40 14.02 18.88
C TYR A 53 4.79 15.42 18.86
N LYS A 54 3.63 15.61 19.49
CA LYS A 54 3.02 16.94 19.64
C LYS A 54 3.87 17.88 20.49
N THR A 55 4.48 17.38 21.56
CA THR A 55 5.37 18.23 22.39
C THR A 55 6.59 18.70 21.60
N PHE A 56 7.18 17.84 20.76
CA PHE A 56 8.29 18.22 19.87
C PHE A 56 7.88 19.25 18.81
N ILE A 57 6.70 19.08 18.20
CA ILE A 57 6.18 20.07 17.25
C ILE A 57 6.00 21.43 17.94
N LYS A 58 5.47 21.45 19.16
CA LYS A 58 5.30 22.69 19.93
C LYS A 58 6.62 23.35 20.30
N SER A 59 7.68 22.57 20.56
CA SER A 59 9.01 23.12 20.82
C SER A 59 9.76 23.53 19.54
N GLY A 60 9.18 23.30 18.35
CA GLY A 60 9.79 23.63 17.07
C GLY A 60 10.89 22.66 16.62
N GLU A 61 11.10 21.56 17.35
CA GLU A 61 12.09 20.56 17.02
C GLU A 61 11.53 19.52 16.05
N LYS A 62 12.34 19.09 15.08
CA LYS A 62 11.96 18.00 14.18
C LYS A 62 12.08 16.68 14.93
N PRO A 63 10.99 15.88 15.01
CA PRO A 63 11.03 14.60 15.69
C PRO A 63 11.96 13.63 14.97
N LYS A 64 12.86 13.00 15.74
CA LYS A 64 13.91 12.11 15.23
C LYS A 64 13.39 10.82 14.61
N LYS A 65 12.16 10.41 14.93
CA LYS A 65 11.58 9.13 14.51
C LYS A 65 10.19 9.32 13.88
N PRO A 66 9.92 8.73 12.70
CA PRO A 66 8.59 8.76 12.11
C PRO A 66 7.60 7.94 12.95
N LEU A 67 6.35 8.39 13.03
CA LEU A 67 5.27 7.72 13.77
C LEU A 67 4.82 6.44 13.04
N LYS A 68 5.44 5.31 13.36
CA LYS A 68 5.07 3.99 12.81
C LYS A 68 4.08 3.26 13.71
N THR A 69 3.03 2.70 13.11
CA THR A 69 2.01 1.92 13.82
C THR A 69 1.63 0.63 13.11
N HIS A 70 1.35 -0.40 13.90
CA HIS A 70 0.67 -1.63 13.47
C HIS A 70 -0.81 -1.67 13.88
N ALA A 71 -1.24 -0.77 14.77
CA ALA A 71 -2.62 -0.68 15.24
C ALA A 71 -3.50 -0.01 14.18
N ARG A 72 -4.01 -0.81 13.25
CA ARG A 72 -4.90 -0.39 12.14
C ARG A 72 -6.35 -0.22 12.58
N ASP A 73 -6.69 -0.77 13.72
CA ASP A 73 -7.99 -0.77 14.36
C ASP A 73 -8.29 0.53 15.14
N MET A 74 -7.27 1.35 15.38
CA MET A 74 -7.37 2.63 16.07
C MET A 74 -8.31 3.60 15.34
N VAL A 75 -9.19 4.26 16.10
CA VAL A 75 -10.08 5.32 15.63
C VAL A 75 -9.30 6.64 15.61
N ILE A 76 -9.50 7.44 14.55
CA ILE A 76 -8.91 8.77 14.44
C ILE A 76 -9.63 9.71 15.40
N ILE A 77 -8.88 10.21 16.36
CA ILE A 77 -9.30 11.17 17.39
C ILE A 77 -8.93 12.59 16.94
N PRO A 78 -9.70 13.64 17.30
CA PRO A 78 -9.39 15.04 16.95
C PRO A 78 -7.97 15.49 17.28
N GLU A 79 -7.35 14.90 18.30
CA GLU A 79 -5.97 15.15 18.65
C GLU A 79 -4.97 14.73 17.56
N MET A 80 -5.27 13.75 16.71
CA MET A 80 -4.30 13.23 15.74
C MET A 80 -4.26 14.05 14.43
N VAL A 81 -5.15 15.03 14.29
CA VAL A 81 -5.28 15.84 13.06
C VAL A 81 -4.00 16.67 12.83
N GLY A 82 -3.54 16.71 11.58
CA GLY A 82 -2.32 17.40 11.18
C GLY A 82 -1.03 16.60 11.41
N LEU A 83 -1.12 15.35 11.89
CA LEU A 83 0.02 14.45 12.01
C LEU A 83 0.10 13.51 10.81
N THR A 84 1.34 13.17 10.42
CA THR A 84 1.60 12.09 9.46
C THR A 84 1.90 10.79 10.20
N ILE A 85 1.03 9.79 10.04
CA ILE A 85 1.17 8.46 10.65
C ILE A 85 1.51 7.44 9.58
N HIS A 86 2.56 6.66 9.82
CA HIS A 86 2.97 5.55 8.98
C HIS A 86 2.26 4.26 9.41
N VAL A 87 1.23 3.86 8.65
CA VAL A 87 0.39 2.70 8.94
C VAL A 87 0.94 1.47 8.23
N TYR A 88 1.14 0.38 8.97
CA TYR A 88 1.63 -0.87 8.38
C TYR A 88 0.57 -1.55 7.53
N ASN A 89 0.93 -1.92 6.30
CA ASN A 89 0.03 -2.50 5.32
C ASN A 89 0.24 -4.02 5.10
N GLY A 90 1.12 -4.65 5.89
CA GLY A 90 1.49 -6.07 5.71
C GLY A 90 2.81 -6.29 4.94
N LYS A 91 3.35 -5.25 4.32
CA LYS A 91 4.66 -5.28 3.62
C LYS A 91 5.49 -4.03 3.91
N GLU A 92 4.87 -2.87 3.78
CA GLU A 92 5.49 -1.57 3.99
C GLU A 92 4.62 -0.69 4.88
N TYR A 93 5.18 0.43 5.34
CA TYR A 93 4.42 1.44 6.06
C TYR A 93 4.01 2.57 5.11
N VAL A 94 2.71 2.76 4.95
CA VAL A 94 2.15 3.82 4.12
C VAL A 94 2.06 5.10 4.95
N PRO A 95 2.67 6.23 4.54
CA PRO A 95 2.47 7.50 5.19
C PRO A 95 1.05 8.01 4.93
N VAL A 96 0.29 8.26 5.99
CA VAL A 96 -1.06 8.81 5.94
C VAL A 96 -1.04 10.15 6.68
N GLU A 97 -1.30 11.23 5.96
CA GLU A 97 -1.52 12.55 6.55
C GLU A 97 -2.98 12.66 7.02
N ILE A 98 -3.17 12.94 8.31
CA ILE A 98 -4.51 12.97 8.91
C ILE A 98 -5.18 14.32 8.66
N ARG A 99 -6.18 14.30 7.78
CA ARG A 99 -7.07 15.42 7.51
C ARG A 99 -8.23 15.44 8.50
N PRO A 100 -8.82 16.60 8.83
CA PRO A 100 -9.92 16.70 9.78
C PRO A 100 -11.18 15.92 9.33
N GLU A 101 -11.38 15.75 8.02
CA GLU A 101 -12.47 14.95 7.43
C GLU A 101 -12.43 13.47 7.83
N MET A 102 -11.28 12.98 8.30
CA MET A 102 -11.07 11.57 8.65
C MET A 102 -11.47 11.24 10.10
N ILE A 103 -11.95 12.21 10.88
CA ILE A 103 -12.37 11.99 12.28
C ILE A 103 -13.49 10.92 12.34
N GLY A 104 -13.31 9.95 13.23
CA GLY A 104 -14.26 8.84 13.42
C GLY A 104 -14.08 7.64 12.49
N HIS A 105 -13.20 7.74 11.49
CA HIS A 105 -12.74 6.60 10.70
C HIS A 105 -11.60 5.85 11.40
N ARG A 106 -11.31 4.63 10.94
CA ARG A 106 -10.17 3.84 11.44
C ARG A 106 -8.94 4.04 10.57
N LEU A 107 -7.74 4.01 11.18
CA LEU A 107 -6.47 4.16 10.46
C LEU A 107 -6.29 3.11 9.35
N GLY A 108 -6.81 1.91 9.54
CA GLY A 108 -6.73 0.82 8.57
C GLY A 108 -7.48 1.07 7.26
N GLU A 109 -8.46 1.96 7.24
CA GLU A 109 -9.24 2.31 6.04
C GLU A 109 -8.38 3.04 5.01
N PHE A 110 -7.37 3.78 5.46
CA PHE A 110 -6.48 4.58 4.62
C PHE A 110 -5.24 3.82 4.13
N ALA A 111 -5.05 2.57 4.57
CA ALA A 111 -3.92 1.73 4.20
C ALA A 111 -4.44 0.40 3.58
N PRO A 112 -4.59 0.31 2.24
CA PRO A 112 -5.18 -0.86 1.58
C PRO A 112 -4.22 -2.04 1.45
N THR A 113 -4.54 -3.20 2.04
CA THR A 113 -3.65 -4.38 2.13
C THR A 113 -3.39 -5.10 0.83
N ASN A 114 -4.38 -5.11 -0.05
CA ASN A 114 -4.32 -5.77 -1.33
C ASN A 114 -4.13 -4.76 -2.45
N LYS A 115 -3.36 -5.15 -3.46
CA LYS A 115 -3.33 -4.41 -4.72
C LYS A 115 -4.59 -4.75 -5.49
N GLN A 116 -5.24 -3.74 -6.07
CA GLN A 116 -6.37 -3.98 -6.96
C GLN A 116 -5.90 -4.80 -8.16
N VAL A 117 -6.52 -5.97 -8.37
CA VAL A 117 -6.27 -6.80 -9.54
C VAL A 117 -7.12 -6.29 -10.68
N LYS A 118 -6.49 -5.80 -11.74
CA LYS A 118 -7.18 -5.48 -13.00
C LYS A 118 -7.11 -6.72 -13.89
N HIS A 119 -8.25 -7.32 -14.18
CA HIS A 119 -8.32 -8.38 -15.18
C HIS A 119 -8.12 -7.75 -16.56
N GLY A 120 -7.04 -8.15 -17.25
CA GLY A 120 -6.84 -7.79 -18.66
C GLY A 120 -7.79 -8.59 -19.56
N ARG A 121 -7.79 -8.29 -20.87
CA ARG A 121 -8.45 -9.15 -21.87
C ARG A 121 -7.90 -10.58 -21.76
N ALA A 122 -8.78 -11.58 -21.87
CA ALA A 122 -8.39 -12.98 -21.94
C ALA A 122 -7.32 -13.17 -23.03
N GLY A 123 -6.13 -13.64 -22.65
CA GLY A 123 -5.02 -13.93 -23.55
C GLY A 123 -3.73 -13.13 -23.30
N VAL A 124 -3.78 -11.91 -22.74
CA VAL A 124 -2.57 -11.11 -22.49
C VAL A 124 -2.28 -11.06 -20.98
N GLY A 125 -1.41 -11.96 -20.51
CA GLY A 125 -0.86 -11.95 -19.15
C GLY A 125 -1.24 -13.12 -18.24
N ALA A 126 -2.13 -14.02 -18.68
CA ALA A 126 -2.55 -15.19 -17.90
C ALA A 126 -1.45 -16.26 -17.72
N THR A 127 -0.44 -16.30 -18.60
CA THR A 127 0.62 -17.33 -18.58
C THR A 127 1.84 -16.98 -17.74
N ARG A 128 1.87 -15.83 -17.05
CA ARG A 128 3.01 -15.43 -16.21
C ARG A 128 2.61 -15.39 -14.74
N ILE A 129 2.44 -16.57 -14.16
CA ILE A 129 2.45 -16.72 -12.69
C ILE A 129 3.81 -16.24 -12.19
N LYS A 130 3.83 -15.36 -11.18
CA LYS A 130 5.07 -14.88 -10.54
C LYS A 130 5.76 -16.08 -9.87
N GLY A 131 6.77 -16.62 -10.54
CA GLY A 131 7.51 -17.82 -10.15
C GLY A 131 7.84 -18.76 -11.32
N GLY A 132 7.22 -18.59 -12.49
CA GLY A 132 7.53 -19.39 -13.68
C GLY A 132 8.87 -19.02 -14.31
N VAL A 133 9.85 -19.92 -14.23
CA VAL A 133 11.05 -19.91 -15.08
C VAL A 133 10.59 -19.85 -16.53
N LYS A 134 11.12 -18.90 -17.31
CA LYS A 134 10.86 -18.87 -18.76
C LYS A 134 11.39 -20.18 -19.34
N PRO A 135 10.61 -21.01 -20.05
CA PRO A 135 11.22 -22.00 -20.92
C PRO A 135 12.06 -21.22 -21.93
N SER A 136 13.36 -21.48 -21.95
CA SER A 136 14.23 -21.03 -23.03
C SER A 136 13.65 -21.61 -24.31
N LEU A 137 13.02 -20.75 -25.13
CA LEU A 137 12.67 -21.09 -26.50
C LEU A 137 13.97 -21.48 -27.21
N GLY A 138 14.27 -22.77 -27.23
CA GLY A 138 15.16 -23.34 -28.23
C GLY A 138 14.48 -23.09 -29.57
N ARG A 139 15.15 -22.34 -30.44
CA ARG A 139 14.78 -22.21 -31.85
C ARG A 139 14.65 -23.63 -32.44
N PHE A 140 13.42 -24.09 -32.62
CA PHE A 140 13.12 -25.13 -33.59
C PHE A 140 12.87 -24.38 -34.91
N ASP A 141 13.95 -24.13 -35.66
CA ASP A 141 13.88 -23.52 -36.98
C ASP A 141 13.30 -24.53 -37.98
N VAL A 142 11.99 -24.47 -38.20
CA VAL A 142 11.29 -25.26 -39.24
C VAL A 142 11.38 -24.55 -40.62
N THR A 143 12.48 -23.87 -40.90
CA THR A 143 12.71 -23.16 -42.17
C THR A 143 14.12 -23.40 -42.71
N ARG A 144 14.43 -24.65 -43.04
CA ARG A 144 15.39 -24.98 -44.10
C ARG A 144 14.78 -25.97 -45.07
N SER A 145 13.68 -25.53 -45.66
CA SER A 145 13.37 -25.91 -47.02
C SER A 145 14.37 -25.20 -47.93
N SER A 146 15.15 -26.01 -48.64
CA SER A 146 15.41 -25.86 -50.06
C SER A 146 16.60 -25.00 -50.55
N TYR A 147 17.36 -25.67 -51.42
CA TYR A 147 18.26 -25.18 -52.48
C TYR A 147 19.67 -24.66 -52.14
N LEU A 148 20.60 -25.11 -52.99
CA LEU A 148 21.99 -24.69 -53.22
C LEU A 148 23.05 -25.32 -52.32
N LEU A 149 23.65 -26.42 -52.81
CA LEU A 149 25.11 -26.56 -53.03
C LEU A 149 25.36 -27.86 -53.84
N LEU A 150 25.12 -27.79 -55.14
CA LEU A 150 25.88 -28.59 -56.12
C LEU A 150 27.27 -27.95 -56.22
N ALA A 151 28.33 -28.69 -55.90
CA ALA A 151 29.63 -28.68 -56.59
C ALA A 151 30.74 -29.17 -55.66
N SER A 152 31.69 -29.91 -56.25
CA SER A 152 32.98 -30.33 -55.69
C SER A 152 32.89 -31.45 -54.64
N VAL A 153 32.90 -32.72 -55.08
CA VAL A 153 34.02 -33.69 -54.92
C VAL A 153 33.63 -34.95 -55.72
N TYR A 154 34.60 -35.59 -56.37
CA TYR A 154 34.54 -36.83 -57.17
C TYR A 154 34.39 -36.70 -58.70
N LEU A 155 35.37 -36.01 -59.28
CA LEU A 155 35.92 -36.35 -60.60
C LEU A 155 37.37 -36.84 -60.41
N SER A 156 37.56 -38.13 -60.12
CA SER A 156 38.87 -38.80 -60.25
C SER A 156 38.70 -40.31 -60.17
N SER A 157 38.31 -40.95 -61.27
CA SER A 157 38.66 -42.35 -61.63
C SER A 157 37.97 -42.70 -62.95
N SER A 158 38.61 -42.37 -64.05
CA SER A 158 38.50 -43.08 -65.34
C SER A 158 39.91 -43.63 -65.63
N PRO A 159 40.15 -44.66 -66.51
CA PRO A 159 39.25 -45.21 -67.53
C PRO A 159 39.34 -46.75 -67.82
N THR A 160 38.27 -47.32 -68.42
CA THR A 160 38.23 -48.28 -69.57
C THR A 160 38.83 -49.73 -69.49
N PRO A 161 38.57 -50.64 -70.46
CA PRO A 161 37.28 -51.17 -70.96
C PRO A 161 37.32 -52.72 -71.23
N ALA A 162 36.18 -53.26 -71.71
CA ALA A 162 35.94 -54.61 -72.28
C ALA A 162 35.93 -55.82 -71.32
#